data_AF-A0A1G9A5M8-F1
#
_entry.id   AF-A0A1G9A5M8-F1
#
_cell.length_a   1.000
_cell.length_b   1.000
_cell.length_c   1.000
_cell.angle_alpha   90.00
_cell.angle_beta   90.00
_cell.angle_gamma   90.00
#
_symmetry.space_group_name_H-M   'P 1'
#
loop_
_entity.id
_entity.type
_entity.pdbx_description
1 polymer ?
#
loop_
_entity_poly.entity_id
_entity_poly.type
_entity_poly.pdbx_seq_one_letter_code
_entity_poly.pdbx_strand_id
1 'polypeptide(L)'
;MSTQGSQTSLDASEVRKAGNAIGDIADDVNGFSELNDVHPKAGDFAVGSWLNQLIAARRDTLHQHCNDLQRTLREVSEQLKNIATEIERTDRNNGEQLDKLNAELQNSVNQLRSQAPTLPMAPKGPDTQTDLV
;
A
#
# COMPACT_ATOMS: atom_id res chain seq x y z
N MET A 1 -31.31 -8.77 -1.35
CA MET A 1 -30.48 -7.55 -1.24
C MET A 1 -29.04 -8.00 -1.26
N SER A 2 -28.39 -7.93 -2.43
CA SER A 2 -26.99 -8.30 -2.58
C SER A 2 -26.14 -7.07 -2.27
N THR A 3 -25.52 -7.04 -1.10
CA THR A 3 -24.43 -6.11 -0.80
C THR A 3 -23.25 -6.52 -1.66
N GLN A 4 -23.20 -5.95 -2.86
CA GLN A 4 -22.01 -5.85 -3.68
C GLN A 4 -20.96 -5.18 -2.80
N GLY A 5 -20.03 -5.96 -2.24
CA GLY A 5 -18.88 -5.41 -1.57
C GLY A 5 -18.19 -4.50 -2.57
N SER A 6 -18.10 -3.20 -2.27
CA SER A 6 -17.33 -2.27 -3.08
C SER A 6 -15.94 -2.87 -3.25
N GLN A 7 -15.62 -3.37 -4.45
CA GLN A 7 -14.27 -3.74 -4.80
C GLN A 7 -13.48 -2.44 -4.86
N THR A 8 -13.01 -1.99 -3.71
CA THR A 8 -12.03 -0.92 -3.62
C THR A 8 -10.73 -1.53 -4.14
N SER A 9 -10.49 -1.40 -5.44
CA SER A 9 -9.16 -1.63 -6.01
C SER A 9 -8.26 -0.56 -5.39
N LEU A 10 -7.59 -0.93 -4.31
CA LEU A 10 -6.66 -0.09 -3.59
C LEU A 10 -5.29 -0.25 -4.25
N ASP A 11 -4.91 0.75 -5.04
CA ASP A 11 -3.60 0.79 -5.67
C ASP A 11 -2.55 1.25 -4.65
N ALA A 12 -1.74 0.30 -4.17
CA ALA A 12 -0.67 0.57 -3.21
C ALA A 12 0.37 1.56 -3.75
N SER A 13 0.61 1.58 -5.07
CA SER A 13 1.53 2.54 -5.69
C SER A 13 0.98 3.95 -5.60
N GLU A 14 -0.31 4.17 -5.90
CA GLU A 14 -0.93 5.49 -5.77
C GLU A 14 -0.97 5.97 -4.31
N VAL A 15 -1.28 5.09 -3.36
CA VAL A 15 -1.21 5.41 -1.93
C VAL A 15 0.21 5.79 -1.51
N ARG A 16 1.22 5.07 -1.99
CA ARG A 16 2.62 5.39 -1.71
C ARG A 16 3.06 6.72 -2.33
N LYS A 17 2.61 7.01 -3.56
CA LYS A 17 2.86 8.30 -4.22
C LYS A 17 2.24 9.46 -3.43
N ALA A 18 1.01 9.31 -2.95
CA ALA A 18 0.37 10.30 -2.10
C ALA A 18 1.16 10.50 -0.78
N GLY A 19 1.60 9.41 -0.15
CA GLY A 19 2.47 9.48 1.03
C GLY A 19 3.79 10.20 0.77
N ASN A 20 4.43 9.96 -0.38
CA ASN A 20 5.65 10.69 -0.77
C ASN A 20 5.39 12.18 -0.99
N ALA A 21 4.35 12.53 -1.76
CA ALA A 21 4.02 13.94 -2.04
C ALA A 21 3.72 14.72 -0.75
N ILE A 22 3.03 14.12 0.21
CA ILE A 22 2.78 14.74 1.53
C ILE A 22 4.09 14.91 2.32
N GLY A 23 5.00 13.93 2.22
CA GLY A 23 6.33 14.03 2.82
C GLY A 23 7.14 15.19 2.24
N ASP A 24 7.11 15.37 0.92
CA ASP A 24 7.80 16.47 0.23
C ASP A 24 7.24 17.83 0.70
N ILE A 25 5.91 17.97 0.82
CA ILE A 25 5.29 19.18 1.39
C ILE A 25 5.76 19.41 2.83
N ALA A 26 5.89 18.36 3.64
CA ALA A 26 6.38 18.49 5.02
C ALA A 26 7.83 18.99 5.09
N ASP A 27 8.66 18.65 4.09
CA ASP A 27 10.03 19.15 3.99
C ASP A 27 10.04 20.63 3.59
N ASP A 28 9.15 21.07 2.70
CA ASP A 28 8.99 22.48 2.31
C ASP A 28 8.54 23.39 3.47
N VAL A 29 7.74 22.88 4.41
CA VAL A 29 7.31 23.64 5.60
C VAL A 29 8.51 24.06 6.48
N ASN A 30 9.67 23.42 6.35
CA ASN A 30 10.90 23.86 7.03
C ASN A 30 11.40 25.25 6.56
N GLY A 31 10.94 25.75 5.41
CA GLY A 31 11.29 27.08 4.90
C GLY A 31 10.89 28.23 5.83
N PHE A 32 9.98 28.01 6.78
CA PHE A 32 9.60 29.01 7.79
C PHE A 32 10.59 29.13 8.96
N SER A 33 11.68 28.36 8.96
CA SER A 33 12.76 28.53 9.94
C SER A 33 13.42 29.90 9.86
N GLU A 34 13.46 30.53 8.67
CA GLU A 34 13.97 31.88 8.45
C GLU A 34 13.21 32.95 9.25
N LEU A 35 11.95 32.67 9.63
CA LEU A 35 11.17 33.60 10.45
C LEU A 35 11.78 33.78 11.85
N ASN A 36 12.53 32.80 12.36
CA ASN A 36 13.13 32.86 13.70
C ASN A 36 14.14 33.99 13.85
N ASP A 37 14.84 34.34 12.77
CA ASP A 37 15.86 35.39 12.74
C ASP A 37 15.26 36.80 12.61
N VAL A 38 13.92 36.90 12.44
CA VAL A 38 13.23 38.18 12.40
C VAL A 38 13.18 38.79 13.79
N HIS A 39 13.99 39.82 14.00
CA HIS A 39 14.03 40.64 15.20
C HIS A 39 13.57 42.07 14.89
N PRO A 40 12.31 42.43 15.19
CA PRO A 40 11.80 43.77 14.95
C PRO A 40 12.55 44.81 15.79
N LYS A 41 12.80 45.98 15.21
CA LYS A 41 13.44 47.13 15.87
C LYS A 41 12.62 48.39 15.61
N ALA A 42 11.47 48.51 16.28
CA ALA A 42 10.60 49.67 16.19
C ALA A 42 11.01 50.84 17.11
N GLY A 43 12.17 50.77 17.78
CA GLY A 43 12.68 51.78 18.70
C GLY A 43 12.23 51.61 20.16
N ASP A 44 12.84 52.38 21.08
CA ASP A 44 12.74 52.18 22.54
C ASP A 44 11.63 53.00 23.22
N PHE A 45 10.72 53.60 22.45
CA PHE A 45 9.54 54.27 22.98
C PHE A 45 8.41 53.25 23.24
N ALA A 46 7.43 53.61 24.09
CA ALA A 46 6.39 52.68 24.53
C ALA A 46 5.66 51.96 23.38
N VAL A 47 5.30 52.69 22.32
CA VAL A 47 4.66 52.11 21.12
C VAL A 47 5.62 51.20 20.34
N GLY A 48 6.91 51.55 20.25
CA GLY A 48 7.93 50.73 19.60
C GLY A 48 8.17 49.42 20.34
N SER A 49 8.25 49.46 21.67
CA SER A 49 8.34 48.26 22.51
C SER A 49 7.12 47.35 22.35
N TRP A 50 5.91 47.93 22.35
CA TRP A 50 4.67 47.17 22.11
C TRP A 50 4.65 46.52 20.71
N LEU A 51 5.08 47.23 19.66
CA LEU A 51 5.18 46.67 18.30
C LEU A 51 6.19 45.52 18.22
N ASN A 52 7.34 45.65 18.88
CA ASN A 52 8.35 44.58 18.92
C ASN A 52 7.79 43.31 19.59
N GLN A 53 7.08 43.47 20.72
CA GLN A 53 6.43 42.35 21.41
C GLN A 53 5.34 41.70 20.57
N LEU A 54 4.50 42.51 19.90
CA LEU A 54 3.44 42.00 19.04
C LEU A 54 3.98 41.19 17.86
N ILE A 55 5.02 41.69 17.20
CA ILE A 55 5.65 41.00 16.07
C ILE A 55 6.33 39.71 16.54
N ALA A 56 7.06 39.75 17.67
CA ALA A 56 7.69 38.56 18.25
C ALA A 56 6.64 37.48 18.59
N ALA A 57 5.55 37.85 19.26
CA ALA A 57 4.49 36.90 19.61
C ALA A 57 3.82 36.27 18.36
N ARG A 58 3.61 37.07 17.29
CA ARG A 58 3.07 36.56 16.03
C ARG A 58 4.03 35.62 15.32
N ARG A 59 5.32 35.97 15.28
CA ARG A 59 6.38 35.11 14.74
C ARG A 59 6.42 33.78 15.48
N ASP A 60 6.42 33.80 16.80
CA ASP A 60 6.49 32.58 17.62
C ASP A 60 5.25 31.71 17.42
N THR A 61 4.06 32.32 17.30
CA THR A 61 2.81 31.61 17.00
C THR A 61 2.85 30.95 15.62
N LEU A 62 3.32 31.68 14.59
CA LEU A 62 3.47 31.14 13.24
C LEU A 62 4.48 29.99 13.22
N HIS A 63 5.60 30.15 13.91
CA HIS A 63 6.62 29.11 14.00
C HIS A 63 6.07 27.83 14.63
N GLN A 64 5.30 27.95 15.73
CA GLN A 64 4.64 26.80 16.34
C GLN A 64 3.66 26.12 15.39
N HIS A 65 2.83 26.89 14.69
CA HIS A 65 1.90 26.33 13.70
C HIS A 65 2.60 25.60 12.56
N CYS A 66 3.73 26.13 12.06
CA CYS A 66 4.52 25.46 11.04
C CYS A 66 5.10 24.14 11.55
N ASN A 67 5.61 24.11 12.79
CA ASN A 67 6.11 22.87 13.40
C ASN A 67 5.00 21.82 13.56
N ASP A 68 3.83 22.23 14.02
CA ASP A 68 2.67 21.33 14.18
C ASP A 68 2.22 20.79 12.82
N LEU A 69 2.11 21.66 11.81
CA LEU A 69 1.74 21.26 10.45
C LEU A 69 2.76 20.28 9.86
N GLN A 70 4.06 20.57 9.98
CA GLN A 70 5.12 19.70 9.49
C GLN A 70 5.01 18.31 10.15
N ARG A 71 4.84 18.26 11.47
CA ARG A 71 4.68 17.01 12.20
C ARG A 71 3.47 16.22 11.70
N THR A 72 2.31 16.85 11.58
CA THR A 72 1.10 16.19 11.08
C THR A 72 1.29 15.65 9.68
N LEU A 73 1.90 16.41 8.77
CA LEU A 73 2.17 15.96 7.41
C LEU A 73 3.13 14.76 7.39
N ARG A 74 4.18 14.75 8.21
CA ARG A 74 5.08 13.59 8.35
C ARG A 74 4.34 12.35 8.82
N GLU A 75 3.53 12.48 9.87
CA GLU A 75 2.72 11.38 10.41
C GLU A 75 1.76 10.82 9.35
N VAL A 76 1.09 11.68 8.58
CA VAL A 76 0.21 11.26 7.47
C VAL A 76 0.99 10.55 6.36
N SER A 77 2.15 11.09 5.95
CA SER A 77 3.03 10.48 4.97
C SER A 77 3.44 9.07 5.37
N GLU A 78 3.87 8.88 6.62
CA GLU A 78 4.28 7.58 7.17
C GLU A 78 3.11 6.60 7.21
N GLN A 79 1.93 7.03 7.68
CA GLN A 79 0.75 6.18 7.71
C GLN A 79 0.32 5.71 6.31
N LEU A 80 0.35 6.58 5.30
CA LEU A 80 0.04 6.19 3.93
C LEU A 80 1.05 5.19 3.37
N LYS A 81 2.36 5.39 3.62
CA LYS A 81 3.40 4.43 3.21
C LYS A 81 3.24 3.07 3.90
N ASN A 82 2.84 3.06 5.16
CA ASN A 82 2.54 1.84 5.90
C ASN A 82 1.31 1.13 5.33
N ILE A 83 0.23 1.87 5.03
CA ILE A 83 -0.97 1.30 4.38
C ILE A 83 -0.61 0.67 3.04
N ALA A 84 0.16 1.36 2.19
CA ALA A 84 0.64 0.80 0.92
C ALA A 84 1.41 -0.50 1.11
N THR A 85 2.27 -0.55 2.12
CA THR A 85 3.07 -1.75 2.46
C THR A 85 2.19 -2.92 2.91
N GLU A 86 1.16 -2.65 3.73
CA GLU A 86 0.21 -3.68 4.18
C GLU A 86 -0.69 -4.19 3.05
N ILE A 87 -1.06 -3.33 2.09
CA ILE A 87 -1.79 -3.75 0.88
C ILE A 87 -0.94 -4.73 0.08
N GLU A 88 0.31 -4.37 -0.24
CA GLU A 88 1.23 -5.25 -0.99
C GLU A 88 1.50 -6.57 -0.26
N ARG A 89 1.63 -6.53 1.08
CA ARG A 89 1.84 -7.72 1.89
C ARG A 89 0.63 -8.65 1.84
N THR A 90 -0.56 -8.08 1.97
CA THR A 90 -1.83 -8.82 1.88
C THR A 90 -1.99 -9.44 0.49
N ASP A 91 -1.73 -8.67 -0.57
CA ASP A 91 -1.85 -9.13 -1.95
C ASP A 91 -0.89 -10.29 -2.26
N ARG A 92 0.38 -10.17 -1.83
CA ARG A 92 1.37 -11.25 -1.97
C ARG A 92 0.93 -12.53 -1.25
N ASN A 93 0.48 -12.41 0.00
CA ASN A 93 0.02 -13.57 0.78
C ASN A 93 -1.20 -14.23 0.13
N ASN A 94 -2.14 -13.44 -0.39
CA ASN A 94 -3.29 -13.96 -1.13
C ASN A 94 -2.84 -14.70 -2.41
N GLY A 95 -1.88 -14.15 -3.15
CA GLY A 95 -1.29 -14.81 -4.32
C GLY A 95 -0.65 -16.16 -3.99
N GLU A 96 0.18 -16.21 -2.94
CA GLU A 96 0.83 -17.44 -2.46
C GLU A 96 -0.20 -18.52 -2.06
N GLN A 97 -1.29 -18.11 -1.40
CA GLN A 97 -2.38 -19.03 -1.02
C GLN A 97 -3.13 -19.55 -2.25
N LEU A 98 -3.41 -18.70 -3.24
CA LEU A 98 -4.07 -19.09 -4.48
C LEU A 98 -3.20 -20.06 -5.29
N ASP A 99 -1.89 -19.81 -5.38
CA ASP A 99 -0.94 -20.70 -6.06
C ASP A 99 -0.91 -22.08 -5.40
N LYS A 100 -0.90 -22.12 -4.05
CA LYS A 100 -0.97 -23.38 -3.30
C LYS A 100 -2.26 -24.15 -3.58
N LEU A 101 -3.41 -23.47 -3.53
CA LEU A 101 -4.71 -24.09 -3.82
C LEU A 101 -4.78 -24.61 -5.27
N ASN A 102 -4.21 -23.87 -6.23
CA ASN A 102 -4.14 -24.30 -7.62
C ASN A 102 -3.26 -25.55 -7.79
N ALA A 103 -2.12 -25.61 -7.10
CA ALA A 103 -1.25 -26.80 -7.11
C ALA A 103 -1.94 -28.02 -6.49
N GLU A 104 -2.65 -27.84 -5.37
CA GLU A 104 -3.46 -28.90 -4.74
C GLU A 104 -4.55 -29.40 -5.68
N LEU A 105 -5.27 -28.49 -6.37
CA LEU A 105 -6.28 -28.83 -7.36
C LEU A 105 -5.70 -29.66 -8.51
N GLN A 106 -4.55 -29.24 -9.08
CA GLN A 106 -3.88 -29.97 -10.15
C GLN A 106 -3.45 -31.37 -9.71
N ASN A 107 -2.95 -31.51 -8.48
CA ASN A 107 -2.62 -32.81 -7.91
C ASN A 107 -3.86 -33.72 -7.78
N SER A 108 -4.98 -33.19 -7.29
CA SER A 108 -6.24 -33.94 -7.21
C SER A 108 -6.75 -34.37 -8.60
N VAL A 109 -6.70 -33.48 -9.60
CA VAL A 109 -7.08 -33.80 -10.98
C VAL A 109 -6.18 -34.90 -11.56
N ASN A 110 -4.87 -34.84 -11.34
CA ASN A 110 -3.93 -35.85 -11.82
C ASN A 110 -4.15 -37.21 -11.14
N GLN A 111 -4.47 -37.23 -9.84
CA GLN A 111 -4.82 -38.46 -9.12
C GLN A 111 -6.09 -39.10 -9.69
N LEU A 112 -7.15 -38.32 -9.92
CA LEU A 112 -8.39 -38.82 -10.54
C LEU A 112 -8.14 -39.39 -11.94
N ARG A 113 -7.31 -38.72 -12.74
CA ARG A 113 -6.92 -39.22 -14.08
C ARG A 113 -6.12 -40.51 -14.02
N SER A 114 -5.27 -40.68 -13.00
CA SER A 114 -4.44 -41.88 -12.81
C SER A 114 -5.24 -43.08 -12.26
N GLN A 115 -6.40 -42.83 -11.64
CA GLN A 115 -7.31 -43.86 -11.16
C GLN A 115 -8.36 -44.28 -12.19
N ALA A 116 -8.38 -43.65 -13.38
CA ALA A 116 -9.22 -44.11 -14.49
C ALA A 116 -8.80 -45.53 -14.89
N PRO A 117 -9.71 -46.52 -14.91
CA PRO A 117 -9.36 -47.89 -15.24
C PRO A 117 -8.76 -47.95 -16.64
N THR A 118 -7.59 -48.59 -16.79
CA THR A 118 -7.17 -49.12 -18.09
C THR A 118 -8.22 -50.13 -18.50
N LEU A 119 -9.05 -49.80 -19.49
CA LEU A 119 -9.99 -50.74 -20.10
C LEU A 119 -9.21 -52.02 -20.44
N PRO A 120 -9.66 -53.20 -20.00
CA PRO A 120 -8.98 -54.44 -20.35
C PRO A 120 -8.91 -54.53 -21.88
N MET A 121 -7.70 -54.74 -22.40
CA MET A 121 -7.50 -55.04 -23.82
C MET A 121 -8.48 -56.14 -24.23
N ALA A 122 -9.22 -55.87 -25.31
CA ALA A 122 -10.21 -56.79 -25.85
C ALA A 122 -9.62 -58.21 -25.98
N PRO A 123 -10.37 -59.26 -25.63
CA PRO A 123 -9.88 -60.62 -25.75
C PRO A 123 -9.50 -60.90 -27.21
N LYS A 124 -8.34 -61.51 -27.43
CA LYS A 124 -7.96 -62.06 -28.74
C LYS A 124 -9.10 -62.99 -29.18
N GLY A 125 -9.67 -62.68 -30.36
CA GLY A 125 -10.70 -63.50 -30.98
C GLY A 125 -10.21 -64.94 -31.21
N PRO A 126 -11.11 -65.92 -31.27
CA PRO A 126 -10.75 -67.33 -31.35
C PRO A 126 -9.95 -67.61 -32.63
N ASP A 127 -8.82 -68.30 -32.45
CA ASP A 127 -7.98 -68.81 -33.53
C ASP A 127 -8.85 -69.67 -34.46
N THR A 128 -9.12 -69.16 -35.66
CA THR A 128 -9.83 -69.92 -36.69
C THR A 128 -8.83 -70.87 -37.32
N GLN A 129 -8.71 -72.05 -36.73
CA GLN A 129 -8.08 -73.20 -37.34
C GLN A 129 -8.86 -73.53 -38.62
N THR A 130 -8.30 -73.18 -39.77
CA THR A 130 -8.72 -73.72 -41.06
C THR A 130 -7.54 -74.51 -41.59
N ASP A 131 -7.53 -75.80 -41.25
CA ASP A 131 -6.97 -76.81 -42.14
C ASP A 131 -7.69 -76.70 -43.49
N LEU A 132 -6.96 -76.86 -44.59
CA LEU A 132 -7.31 -77.73 -45.72
C LEU A 132 -6.26 -77.62 -46.85
N VAL A 133 -5.55 -78.74 -47.00
CA VAL A 133 -5.03 -79.43 -48.22
C VAL A 133 -3.97 -78.73 -49.08
#